data_AF-A0A9D4A4W1-F1
#
_entry.id   AF-A0A9D4A4W1-F1
#
_cell.length_a   1.000
_cell.length_b   1.000
_cell.length_c   1.000
_cell.angle_alpha   90.00
_cell.angle_beta   90.00
_cell.angle_gamma   90.00
#
_symmetry.space_group_name_H-M   'P 1'
#
loop_
_entity.id
_entity.type
_entity.pdbx_description
1 polymer ?
#
loop_
_entity_poly.entity_id
_entity_poly.type
_entity_poly.pdbx_seq_one_letter_code
_entity_poly.pdbx_strand_id
1 'polypeptide(L)'
;MSLYTIVKTEFDGLKKCYDPKELARYSNGDEKLAWILFVDGCAILQAVYIRYGQDYNSKLIEWCPIKEMLTFEYSDLFLLENQLPFRLLELLTSSSKNGEKFMKAIKRFIDDTVIKPR
;
A
#
# COMPACT_ATOMS: atom_id res chain seq x y z
N MET A 1 -9.44 17.65 4.54
CA MET A 1 -8.63 16.74 5.39
C MET A 1 -7.61 16.08 4.48
N SER A 2 -6.32 16.05 4.85
CA SER A 2 -5.30 15.38 4.02
C SER A 2 -5.26 13.88 4.34
N LEU A 3 -4.82 13.04 3.40
CA LEU A 3 -4.68 11.59 3.62
C LEU A 3 -3.70 11.28 4.75
N TYR A 4 -2.62 12.07 4.88
CA TYR A 4 -1.67 11.94 5.97
C TYR A 4 -2.32 12.21 7.34
N THR A 5 -3.19 13.21 7.46
CA THR A 5 -3.91 13.47 8.71
C THR A 5 -4.79 12.28 9.10
N ILE A 6 -5.39 11.58 8.14
CA ILE A 6 -6.20 10.38 8.40
C ILE A 6 -5.35 9.23 8.92
N VAL A 7 -4.18 8.99 8.29
CA VAL A 7 -3.22 7.99 8.79
C VAL A 7 -2.76 8.34 10.21
N LYS A 8 -2.48 9.62 10.50
CA LYS A 8 -2.07 10.08 11.82
C LYS A 8 -3.18 9.89 12.87
N THR A 9 -4.44 10.10 12.50
CA THR A 9 -5.60 9.88 13.40
C THR A 9 -5.81 8.39 13.71
N GLU A 10 -5.67 7.52 12.73
CA GLU A 10 -5.87 6.06 12.89
C GLU A 10 -4.60 5.30 13.30
N PHE A 11 -3.50 6.02 13.51
CA PHE A 11 -2.16 5.46 13.69
C PHE A 11 -2.05 4.53 14.90
N ASP A 12 -2.73 4.82 16.01
CA ASP A 12 -2.74 3.96 17.19
C ASP A 12 -3.45 2.61 16.93
N GLY A 13 -4.39 2.59 15.99
CA GLY A 13 -4.99 1.35 15.49
C GLY A 13 -4.03 0.56 14.61
N LEU A 14 -3.32 1.26 13.70
CA LEU A 14 -2.36 0.66 12.78
C LEU A 14 -1.14 0.06 13.51
N LYS A 15 -0.66 0.72 14.57
CA LYS A 15 0.47 0.23 15.39
C LYS A 15 0.19 -1.14 16.04
N LYS A 16 -1.07 -1.47 16.32
CA LYS A 16 -1.44 -2.77 16.92
C LYS A 16 -1.15 -3.97 16.02
N CYS A 17 -0.90 -3.74 14.72
CA CYS A 17 -0.52 -4.79 13.78
C CYS A 17 0.97 -5.16 13.85
N TYR A 18 1.78 -4.48 14.66
CA TYR A 18 3.22 -4.68 14.76
C TYR A 18 3.66 -5.19 16.13
N ASP A 19 4.76 -5.95 16.19
CA ASP A 19 5.36 -6.38 17.47
C ASP A 19 5.83 -5.13 18.25
N PRO A 20 5.42 -4.97 19.52
CA PRO A 20 5.91 -3.90 20.39
C PRO A 20 7.44 -3.77 20.45
N LYS A 21 8.19 -4.87 20.29
CA LYS A 21 9.66 -4.86 20.25
C LYS A 21 10.21 -4.15 19.02
N GLU A 22 9.57 -4.30 17.86
CA GLU A 22 9.95 -3.58 16.65
C GLU A 22 9.54 -2.11 16.75
N LEU A 23 8.35 -1.83 17.30
CA LEU A 23 7.89 -0.46 17.56
C LEU A 23 8.76 0.28 18.57
N ALA A 24 9.35 -0.42 19.56
CA ALA A 24 10.24 0.19 20.55
C ALA A 24 11.47 0.85 19.91
N ARG A 25 11.89 0.39 18.72
CA ARG A 25 12.98 1.00 17.93
C ARG A 25 12.60 2.38 17.37
N TYR A 26 11.30 2.67 17.34
CA TYR A 26 10.68 3.92 16.87
C TYR A 26 10.01 4.70 18.01
N SER A 27 10.31 4.41 19.28
CA SER A 27 9.64 4.96 20.47
C SER A 27 9.60 6.50 20.59
N ASN A 28 10.48 7.23 19.90
CA ASN A 28 10.47 8.70 19.81
C ASN A 28 10.08 9.22 18.40
N GLY A 29 9.50 8.35 17.58
CA GLY A 29 9.39 8.51 16.12
C GLY A 29 8.00 8.17 15.57
N ASP A 30 6.95 8.25 16.38
CA ASP A 30 5.56 7.99 15.96
C ASP A 30 5.15 8.78 14.70
N GLU A 31 5.54 10.05 14.61
CA GLU A 31 5.32 10.85 13.41
C GLU A 31 6.12 10.34 12.20
N LYS A 32 7.36 9.91 12.42
CA LYS A 32 8.21 9.32 11.39
C LYS A 32 7.63 7.99 10.91
N LEU A 33 7.12 7.16 11.81
CA LEU A 33 6.50 5.89 11.47
C LEU A 33 5.17 6.10 10.74
N ALA A 34 4.33 7.04 11.19
CA ALA A 34 3.12 7.43 10.46
C ALA A 34 3.42 7.94 9.05
N TRP A 35 4.52 8.69 8.88
CA TRP A 35 4.99 9.14 7.57
C TRP A 35 5.46 7.98 6.68
N ILE A 36 6.26 7.05 7.23
CA ILE A 36 6.70 5.83 6.52
C ILE A 36 5.48 5.03 6.06
N LEU A 37 4.53 4.75 6.95
CA LEU A 37 3.27 4.07 6.62
C LEU A 37 2.53 4.79 5.49
N PHE A 38 2.40 6.11 5.58
CA PHE A 38 1.70 6.88 4.57
C PHE A 38 2.37 6.81 3.19
N VAL A 39 3.71 6.99 3.15
CA VAL A 39 4.49 6.96 1.90
C VAL A 39 4.46 5.57 1.29
N ASP A 40 4.74 4.53 2.07
CA ASP A 40 4.79 3.15 1.58
C ASP A 40 3.40 2.67 1.16
N GLY A 41 2.36 3.00 1.94
CA GLY A 41 0.97 2.71 1.60
C GLY A 41 0.54 3.37 0.27
N CYS A 42 0.97 4.61 0.02
CA CYS A 42 0.71 5.26 -1.27
C CYS A 42 1.50 4.63 -2.43
N ALA A 43 2.77 4.28 -2.20
CA ALA A 43 3.61 3.62 -3.21
C ALA A 43 3.01 2.27 -3.64
N ILE A 44 2.57 1.45 -2.68
CA ILE A 44 1.91 0.17 -2.97
C ILE A 44 0.59 0.38 -3.70
N LEU A 45 -0.25 1.31 -3.27
CA LEU A 45 -1.51 1.59 -3.96
C LEU A 45 -1.29 2.00 -5.42
N GLN A 46 -0.27 2.81 -5.68
CA GLN A 46 0.08 3.20 -7.04
C GLN A 46 0.63 2.04 -7.85
N ALA A 47 1.51 1.22 -7.27
CA ALA A 47 2.04 0.01 -7.90
C ALA A 47 0.91 -0.95 -8.31
N VAL A 48 -0.02 -1.23 -7.39
CA VAL A 48 -1.21 -2.06 -7.64
C VAL A 48 -2.08 -1.45 -8.73
N TYR A 49 -2.34 -0.14 -8.66
CA TYR A 49 -3.22 0.53 -9.62
C TYR A 49 -2.64 0.59 -11.03
N ILE A 50 -1.34 0.86 -11.16
CA ILE A 50 -0.62 0.83 -12.45
C ILE A 50 -0.78 -0.55 -13.12
N ARG A 51 -0.75 -1.62 -12.33
CA ARG A 51 -0.78 -2.99 -12.86
C ARG A 51 -2.18 -3.54 -13.12
N TYR A 52 -3.12 -3.28 -12.21
CA TYR A 52 -4.45 -3.91 -12.17
C TYR A 52 -5.61 -2.93 -12.43
N GLY A 53 -5.32 -1.63 -12.56
CA GLY A 53 -6.30 -0.62 -12.97
C GLY A 53 -6.66 -0.77 -14.46
N GLN A 54 -7.95 -0.73 -14.80
CA GLN A 54 -8.39 -0.92 -16.20
C GLN A 54 -8.25 0.34 -17.05
N ASP A 55 -8.23 1.50 -16.41
CA ASP A 55 -8.21 2.80 -17.10
C ASP A 55 -6.77 3.36 -17.22
N TYR A 56 -5.76 2.58 -16.83
CA TYR A 56 -4.38 3.06 -16.83
C TYR A 56 -3.80 2.99 -18.24
N ASN A 57 -3.39 4.15 -18.75
CA ASN A 57 -2.88 4.28 -20.11
C ASN A 57 -1.59 3.45 -20.28
N SER A 58 -1.61 2.46 -21.17
CA SER A 58 -0.49 1.53 -21.40
C SER A 58 0.82 2.23 -21.79
N LYS A 59 0.74 3.44 -22.38
CA LYS A 59 1.91 4.29 -22.64
C LYS A 59 2.61 4.74 -21.37
N LEU A 60 1.91 4.99 -20.26
CA LEU A 60 2.56 5.40 -19.00
C LEU A 60 3.38 4.26 -18.37
N ILE A 61 3.00 3.01 -18.62
CA ILE A 61 3.74 1.82 -18.17
C ILE A 61 5.07 1.70 -18.94
N GLU A 62 5.09 2.05 -20.21
CA GLU A 62 6.27 1.98 -21.07
C GLU A 62 7.38 2.96 -20.65
N TRP A 63 6.99 4.09 -20.05
CA TRP A 63 7.90 5.13 -19.55
C TRP A 63 8.09 5.12 -18.03
N CYS A 64 7.37 4.26 -17.30
CA CYS A 64 7.55 4.14 -15.86
C CYS A 64 8.73 3.21 -15.56
N PRO A 65 9.79 3.70 -14.88
CA PRO A 65 10.85 2.84 -14.32
C PRO A 65 10.27 1.78 -13.37
N ILE A 66 9.08 2.07 -12.83
CA ILE A 66 8.28 1.19 -12.01
C ILE A 66 7.94 -0.12 -12.75
N LYS A 67 7.89 -0.18 -14.10
CA LYS A 67 7.64 -1.43 -14.84
C LYS A 67 8.73 -2.48 -14.61
N GLU A 68 10.01 -2.08 -14.59
CA GLU A 68 11.15 -2.97 -14.33
C GLU A 68 11.25 -3.36 -12.85
N MET A 69 10.93 -2.43 -11.93
CA MET A 69 10.78 -2.74 -10.50
C MET A 69 9.63 -3.72 -10.26
N LEU A 70 8.47 -3.46 -10.88
CA LEU A 70 7.35 -4.37 -11.07
C LEU A 70 7.68 -5.54 -12.01
N THR A 71 8.89 -6.05 -12.10
CA THR A 71 9.10 -7.38 -12.72
C THR A 71 9.96 -8.25 -11.81
N PHE A 72 10.85 -7.63 -11.04
CA PHE A 72 11.78 -8.29 -10.13
C PHE A 72 11.31 -8.27 -8.66
N GLU A 73 10.59 -7.22 -8.24
CA GLU A 73 10.20 -6.97 -6.85
C GLU A 73 8.86 -7.66 -6.48
N TYR A 74 8.17 -8.28 -7.44
CA TYR A 74 6.81 -8.82 -7.29
C TYR A 74 6.62 -9.94 -6.27
N SER A 75 7.68 -10.65 -5.88
CA SER A 75 7.57 -11.68 -4.83
C SER A 75 7.80 -11.12 -3.43
N ASP A 76 8.60 -10.05 -3.29
CA ASP A 76 9.00 -9.49 -2.00
C ASP A 76 8.13 -8.30 -1.57
N LEU A 77 7.62 -7.51 -2.52
CA LEU A 77 6.72 -6.38 -2.25
C LEU A 77 5.35 -6.82 -1.69
N PHE A 78 5.00 -8.10 -1.83
CA PHE A 78 3.65 -8.64 -1.59
C PHE A 78 3.50 -9.66 -0.47
N LEU A 79 4.52 -9.78 0.39
CA LEU A 79 4.32 -10.34 1.73
C LEU A 79 3.58 -9.30 2.60
N LEU A 80 2.33 -9.00 2.22
CA LEU A 80 1.35 -8.20 2.96
C LEU A 80 1.18 -8.70 4.41
N GLU A 81 1.59 -9.93 4.69
CA GLU A 81 1.52 -10.51 6.03
C GLU A 81 2.50 -9.90 7.04
N ASN A 82 3.50 -9.10 6.64
CA ASN A 82 4.51 -8.63 7.61
C ASN A 82 4.96 -7.16 7.53
N GLN A 83 4.63 -6.39 6.48
CA GLN A 83 5.16 -5.01 6.33
C GLN A 83 4.14 -3.89 6.49
N LEU A 84 2.90 -4.05 6.01
CA LEU A 84 1.88 -3.00 6.05
C LEU A 84 0.47 -3.54 6.38
N PRO A 85 -0.27 -2.93 7.32
CA PRO A 85 -1.61 -3.39 7.65
C PRO A 85 -2.56 -3.16 6.48
N PHE A 86 -3.35 -4.17 6.10
CA PHE A 86 -4.40 -3.99 5.07
C PHE A 86 -5.34 -2.83 5.40
N ARG A 87 -5.61 -2.61 6.70
CA ARG A 87 -6.41 -1.48 7.19
C ARG A 87 -5.92 -0.12 6.71
N LEU A 88 -4.60 0.07 6.57
CA LEU A 88 -4.04 1.30 6.02
C LEU A 88 -4.47 1.50 4.56
N LEU A 89 -4.46 0.45 3.75
CA LEU A 89 -4.91 0.50 2.36
C LEU A 89 -6.42 0.82 2.27
N GLU A 90 -7.24 0.26 3.17
CA GLU A 90 -8.66 0.62 3.26
C GLU A 90 -8.86 2.11 3.59
N LEU A 91 -8.08 2.65 4.53
CA LEU A 91 -8.17 4.07 4.92
C LEU A 91 -7.77 5.00 3.77
N LEU A 92 -6.66 4.70 3.10
CA LEU A 92 -6.17 5.50 1.97
C LEU A 92 -7.12 5.45 0.78
N THR A 93 -7.72 4.29 0.50
CA THR A 93 -8.69 4.15 -0.60
C THR A 93 -10.03 4.80 -0.29
N SER A 94 -10.62 4.55 0.88
CA SER A 94 -11.90 5.16 1.28
C SER A 94 -11.87 6.70 1.32
N SER A 95 -10.70 7.26 1.60
CA SER A 95 -10.51 8.72 1.66
C SER A 95 -10.13 9.36 0.32
N SER A 96 -9.93 8.55 -0.73
CA SER A 96 -9.50 9.01 -2.05
C SER A 96 -10.70 9.17 -3.00
N LYS A 97 -10.67 10.21 -3.84
CA LYS A 97 -11.68 10.40 -4.92
C LYS A 97 -11.74 9.22 -5.90
N ASN A 98 -10.62 8.52 -6.08
CA ASN A 98 -10.52 7.33 -6.94
C ASN A 98 -10.57 6.02 -6.13
N GLY A 99 -11.03 6.07 -4.88
CA GLY A 99 -11.00 4.96 -3.93
C GLY A 99 -11.57 3.64 -4.46
N GLU A 100 -12.72 3.71 -5.14
CA GLU A 100 -13.35 2.53 -5.74
C GLU A 100 -12.45 1.86 -6.79
N LYS A 101 -11.76 2.66 -7.61
CA LYS A 101 -10.85 2.15 -8.64
C LYS A 101 -9.62 1.49 -8.02
N PHE A 102 -9.05 2.10 -6.97
CA PHE A 102 -7.95 1.52 -6.21
C PHE A 102 -8.36 0.21 -5.55
N MET A 103 -9.51 0.17 -4.88
CA MET A 103 -9.99 -1.05 -4.22
C MET A 103 -10.29 -2.18 -5.21
N LYS A 104 -10.82 -1.86 -6.41
CA LYS A 104 -10.97 -2.86 -7.50
C LYS A 104 -9.62 -3.41 -7.96
N ALA A 105 -8.60 -2.56 -8.06
CA ALA A 105 -7.25 -3.00 -8.42
C ALA A 105 -6.64 -3.90 -7.32
N ILE A 106 -6.83 -3.57 -6.04
CA ILE A 106 -6.39 -4.39 -4.90
C ILE A 106 -7.07 -5.76 -4.90
N LYS A 107 -8.39 -5.82 -5.13
CA LYS A 107 -9.13 -7.09 -5.20
C LYS A 107 -8.57 -7.99 -6.29
N ARG A 108 -8.36 -7.46 -7.50
CA ARG A 108 -7.75 -8.22 -8.60
C ARG A 108 -6.34 -8.69 -8.27
N PHE A 109 -5.55 -7.83 -7.62
CA PHE A 109 -4.23 -8.22 -7.16
C PHE A 109 -4.30 -9.42 -6.20
N ILE A 110 -5.19 -9.40 -5.20
CA ILE A 110 -5.38 -10.50 -4.25
C ILE A 110 -5.85 -11.76 -4.97
N ASP A 111 -6.85 -11.64 -5.86
CA ASP A 111 -7.40 -12.76 -6.61
C ASP A 111 -6.32 -13.45 -7.48
N ASP A 112 -5.50 -12.66 -8.20
CA ASP A 112 -4.43 -13.20 -9.05
C ASP A 112 -3.29 -13.84 -8.24
N THR A 113 -3.08 -13.42 -6.99
CA THR A 113 -1.98 -13.91 -6.13
C THR A 113 -2.40 -15.11 -5.28
N VAL A 114 -3.65 -15.14 -4.80
CA VAL A 114 -4.18 -16.20 -3.91
C VAL A 114 -4.76 -17.38 -4.69
N ILE A 115 -5.38 -17.15 -5.84
CA ILE A 115 -6.11 -18.20 -6.58
C ILE A 115 -5.18 -19.00 -7.51
N LYS A 116 -4.04 -18.43 -7.90
CA LYS A 116 -2.99 -19.14 -8.66
C LYS A 116 -1.67 -19.04 -7.91
N PRO A 117 -1.38 -19.97 -6.99
CA PRO A 117 -0.02 -20.06 -6.47
C PRO A 117 0.88 -20.37 -7.68
N ARG A 118 1.90 -19.53 -7.87
CA ARG A 118 2.99 -19.84 -8.81
C ARG A 118 3.82 -20.99 -8.27
#